data_AF-A0A483FZ98-F1
#
_entry.id   AF-A0A483FZ98-F1
#
_cell.length_a   1.000
_cell.length_b   1.000
_cell.length_c   1.000
_cell.angle_alpha   90.00
_cell.angle_beta   90.00
_cell.angle_gamma   90.00
#
_symmetry.space_group_name_H-M   'P 1'
#
loop_
_entity.id
_entity.type
_entity.pdbx_description
1 polymer ?
#
loop_
_entity_poly.entity_id
_entity_poly.type
_entity_poly.pdbx_seq_one_letter_code
_entity_poly.pdbx_strand_id
1 'polypeptide(L)'
;MKEYEVKIKLTEYLLANIKKNIIGSEFRFDFGARRADIITICDGIATAFEIKTSGDNVTRLPQQIYGYKKYFDFRFIVCEPGNIDNVRKVISKEIGLIMVDD
;
A
#
# COMPACT_ATOMS: atom_id res chain seq x y z
N MET A 1 0.98 -15.18 -5.32
CA MET A 1 1.13 -14.29 -6.49
C MET A 1 2.46 -13.54 -6.43
N LYS A 2 3.00 -13.15 -7.59
CA LYS A 2 4.10 -12.18 -7.69
C LYS A 2 3.57 -10.77 -7.37
N GLU A 3 4.45 -9.88 -6.91
CA GLU A 3 4.06 -8.52 -6.53
C GLU A 3 3.34 -7.75 -7.65
N TYR A 4 3.78 -7.90 -8.91
CA TYR A 4 3.12 -7.22 -10.03
C TYR A 4 1.69 -7.71 -10.27
N GLU A 5 1.36 -8.96 -9.93
CA GLU A 5 0.00 -9.49 -10.05
C GLU A 5 -0.91 -8.87 -9.00
N VAL A 6 -0.43 -8.72 -7.76
CA VAL A 6 -1.13 -7.95 -6.71
C VAL A 6 -1.35 -6.51 -7.16
N LYS A 7 -0.33 -5.89 -7.76
CA LYS A 7 -0.38 -4.51 -8.26
C LYS A 7 -1.43 -4.31 -9.35
N ILE A 8 -1.55 -5.25 -10.28
CA ILE A 8 -2.59 -5.24 -11.32
C ILE A 8 -3.96 -5.30 -10.66
N LYS A 9 -4.22 -6.31 -9.81
CA LYS A 9 -5.53 -6.48 -9.14
C LYS A 9 -5.92 -5.25 -8.32
N LEU A 10 -4.98 -4.70 -7.55
CA LEU A 10 -5.20 -3.48 -6.78
C LEU A 10 -5.54 -2.30 -7.70
N THR A 11 -4.80 -2.11 -8.79
CA THR A 11 -5.02 -1.00 -9.71
C THR A 11 -6.38 -1.11 -10.38
N GLU A 12 -6.77 -2.30 -10.84
CA GLU A 12 -8.09 -2.57 -11.41
C GLU A 12 -9.21 -2.28 -10.42
N TYR A 13 -9.06 -2.73 -9.17
CA TYR A 13 -10.01 -2.44 -8.09
C TYR A 13 -10.15 -0.93 -7.85
N LEU A 14 -9.03 -0.20 -7.76
CA LEU A 14 -9.03 1.25 -7.53
C LEU A 14 -9.67 2.03 -8.70
N LEU A 15 -9.41 1.62 -9.94
CA LEU A 15 -10.01 2.24 -11.13
C LEU A 15 -11.52 1.99 -11.22
N ALA A 16 -11.97 0.79 -10.86
CA ALA A 16 -13.38 0.43 -10.90
C ALA A 16 -14.20 1.12 -9.80
N ASN A 17 -13.61 1.35 -8.62
CA ASN A 17 -14.36 1.78 -7.44
C ASN A 17 -14.15 3.25 -7.05
N ILE A 18 -13.08 3.91 -7.51
CA ILE A 18 -12.78 5.30 -7.14
C ILE A 18 -12.86 6.19 -8.37
N LYS A 19 -13.89 7.03 -8.43
CA LYS A 19 -14.08 8.00 -9.52
C LYS A 19 -13.10 9.17 -9.39
N LYS A 20 -12.67 9.72 -10.52
CA LYS A 20 -11.73 10.86 -10.59
C LYS A 20 -10.41 10.62 -9.85
N ASN A 21 -10.00 9.35 -9.79
CA ASN A 21 -8.79 8.93 -9.12
C ASN A 21 -7.56 9.18 -10.01
N ILE A 22 -6.54 9.85 -9.48
CA ILE A 22 -5.21 9.91 -10.08
C ILE A 22 -4.37 8.81 -9.45
N ILE A 23 -3.89 7.86 -10.25
CA ILE A 23 -3.07 6.74 -9.77
C ILE A 23 -1.63 6.91 -10.22
N GLY A 24 -0.69 6.75 -9.29
CA GLY A 24 0.74 6.63 -9.59
C GLY A 24 1.27 5.28 -9.13
N SER A 25 2.20 4.70 -9.89
CA SER A 25 2.90 3.45 -9.55
C SER A 25 4.38 3.73 -9.36
N GLU A 26 5.02 3.01 -8.43
CA GLU A 26 6.45 3.15 -8.12
C GLU A 26 6.84 4.59 -7.72
N PHE A 27 5.93 5.27 -7.03
CA PHE A 27 6.03 6.69 -6.77
C PHE A 27 7.12 7.00 -5.75
N ARG A 28 8.15 7.73 -6.18
CA ARG A 28 9.22 8.18 -5.31
C ARG A 28 8.84 9.44 -4.54
N PHE A 29 9.14 9.46 -3.26
CA PHE A 29 8.88 10.57 -2.35
C PHE A 29 10.03 10.73 -1.35
N ASP A 30 9.93 11.70 -0.44
CA ASP A 30 10.98 11.98 0.56
C ASP A 30 12.35 12.25 -0.12
N PHE A 31 12.36 13.22 -1.04
CA PHE A 31 13.51 13.53 -1.90
C PHE A 31 14.05 12.33 -2.69
N GLY A 32 13.20 11.35 -2.97
CA GLY A 32 13.54 10.14 -3.73
C GLY A 32 14.15 9.01 -2.89
N ALA A 33 14.30 9.20 -1.57
CA ALA A 33 14.83 8.20 -0.65
C ALA A 33 13.86 7.04 -0.41
N ARG A 34 12.57 7.25 -0.67
CA ARG A 34 11.51 6.25 -0.49
C ARG A 34 10.67 6.09 -1.76
N ARG A 35 9.99 4.96 -1.84
CA ARG A 35 9.14 4.59 -2.97
C ARG A 35 7.89 3.89 -2.46
N ALA A 36 6.72 4.43 -2.80
CA ALA A 36 5.43 3.77 -2.61
C ALA A 36 5.10 2.91 -3.83
N ASP A 37 4.51 1.74 -3.62
CA ASP A 37 4.17 0.84 -4.72
C ASP A 37 3.04 1.40 -5.57
N ILE A 38 1.96 1.86 -4.93
CA ILE A 38 0.86 2.60 -5.57
C ILE A 38 0.49 3.81 -4.69
N ILE A 39 0.15 4.93 -5.33
CA ILE A 39 -0.48 6.08 -4.69
C ILE A 39 -1.75 6.47 -5.42
N THR A 40 -2.70 7.03 -4.70
CA THR A 40 -3.91 7.66 -5.26
C THR A 40 -4.06 9.09 -4.76
N ILE A 41 -4.60 9.96 -5.61
CA ILE A 41 -5.10 11.27 -5.23
C ILE A 41 -6.57 11.35 -5.68
N CYS A 42 -7.47 11.51 -4.73
CA CYS A 42 -8.90 11.66 -4.97
C CYS A 42 -9.45 12.77 -4.08
N ASP A 43 -10.10 13.77 -4.66
CA ASP A 43 -10.69 14.92 -3.95
C ASP A 43 -9.73 15.58 -2.94
N GLY A 44 -8.44 15.71 -3.33
CA GLY A 44 -7.40 16.31 -2.51
C GLY A 44 -6.81 15.40 -1.42
N ILE A 45 -7.26 14.16 -1.32
CA ILE A 45 -6.78 13.16 -0.36
C ILE A 45 -5.72 12.28 -1.03
N ALA A 46 -4.50 12.29 -0.48
CA ALA A 46 -3.40 11.45 -0.92
C ALA A 46 -3.35 10.14 -0.11
N THR A 47 -3.49 9.00 -0.77
CA THR A 47 -3.43 7.68 -0.15
C THR A 47 -2.29 6.86 -0.73
N ALA A 48 -1.50 6.21 0.12
CA ALA A 48 -0.45 5.29 -0.30
C ALA A 48 -0.81 3.83 0.00
N PHE A 49 -0.42 2.94 -0.90
CA PHE A 49 -0.59 1.50 -0.79
C PHE A 49 0.78 0.83 -0.91
N GLU A 50 1.11 0.02 0.09
CA GLU A 50 2.36 -0.75 0.16
C GLU A 50 2.01 -2.23 0.06
N ILE A 51 2.61 -2.93 -0.91
CA ILE A 51 2.33 -4.34 -1.19
C ILE A 51 3.26 -5.23 -0.38
N LYS A 52 2.69 -6.30 0.20
CA LYS A 52 3.42 -7.37 0.90
C LYS A 52 2.83 -8.72 0.51
N THR A 53 3.51 -9.40 -0.41
CA THR A 53 3.21 -10.78 -0.81
C THR A 53 3.46 -11.77 0.34
N SER A 54 3.06 -13.02 0.15
CA SER A 54 3.20 -14.09 1.14
C SER A 54 4.66 -14.38 1.52
N GLY A 55 5.61 -14.09 0.61
CA GLY A 55 7.04 -14.28 0.85
C GLY A 55 7.74 -13.11 1.55
N ASP A 56 7.05 -11.97 1.72
CA ASP A 56 7.68 -10.75 2.22
C ASP A 56 7.88 -10.76 3.74
N ASN A 57 9.08 -10.34 4.16
CA ASN A 57 9.38 -10.13 5.56
C ASN A 57 8.84 -8.76 6.03
N VAL A 58 7.91 -8.79 7.00
CA VAL A 58 7.23 -7.60 7.52
C VAL A 58 7.92 -6.94 8.72
N THR A 59 9.07 -7.45 9.17
CA THR A 59 9.79 -6.88 10.33
C THR A 59 10.23 -5.42 10.14
N ARG A 60 10.46 -5.00 8.90
CA ARG A 60 10.88 -3.63 8.52
C ARG A 60 9.70 -2.69 8.25
N LEU A 61 8.48 -3.22 8.27
CA LEU A 61 7.27 -2.51 7.91
C LEU A 61 6.99 -1.31 8.82
N PRO A 62 7.21 -1.37 10.15
CA PRO A 62 6.99 -0.21 11.03
C PRO A 62 7.84 1.01 10.62
N GLN A 63 9.11 0.82 10.28
CA GLN A 63 10.00 1.93 9.86
C GLN A 63 9.62 2.47 8.48
N GLN A 64 9.13 1.61 7.59
CA GLN A 64 8.62 2.01 6.29
C GLN A 64 7.39 2.89 6.47
N ILE A 65 6.38 2.45 7.23
CA ILE A 65 5.11 3.16 7.35
C ILE A 65 5.24 4.50 8.12
N TYR A 66 6.13 4.58 9.12
CA TYR A 66 6.30 5.83 9.88
C TYR A 66 6.73 7.01 8.98
N GLY A 67 7.57 6.76 7.97
CA GLY A 67 7.97 7.81 7.03
C GLY A 67 6.88 8.24 6.06
N TYR A 68 5.84 7.42 5.84
CA TYR A 68 4.72 7.78 4.96
C TYR A 68 3.77 8.75 5.65
N LYS A 69 3.69 8.77 6.98
CA LYS A 69 2.76 9.62 7.76
C LYS A 69 2.92 11.12 7.46
N LYS A 70 4.13 11.52 7.06
CA LYS A 70 4.44 12.92 6.71
C LYS A 70 3.94 13.31 5.31
N TYR A 71 3.73 12.35 4.42
CA TYR A 71 3.54 12.61 2.98
C TYR A 71 2.16 12.18 2.45
N PHE A 72 1.42 11.33 3.19
CA PHE A 72 0.12 10.81 2.77
C PHE A 72 -0.90 10.87 3.91
N ASP A 73 -2.14 11.23 3.58
CA ASP A 73 -3.26 11.28 4.52
C ASP A 73 -3.58 9.87 5.04
N PHE A 74 -3.78 8.94 4.10
CA PHE A 74 -4.07 7.54 4.39
C PHE A 74 -3.00 6.60 3.87
N ARG A 75 -2.83 5.48 4.56
CA ARG A 75 -1.86 4.43 4.24
C ARG A 75 -2.52 3.07 4.40
N PHE A 76 -2.34 2.23 3.39
CA PHE A 76 -2.83 0.87 3.39
C PHE A 76 -1.70 -0.11 3.15
N ILE A 77 -1.73 -1.23 3.88
CA ILE A 77 -0.95 -2.40 3.52
C ILE A 77 -1.83 -3.34 2.72
N VAL A 78 -1.32 -3.78 1.58
CA VAL A 78 -2.00 -4.70 0.68
C VAL A 78 -1.27 -6.03 0.76
N CYS A 79 -1.91 -7.06 1.31
CA CYS A 79 -1.26 -8.34 1.53
C CYS A 79 -2.08 -9.54 1.09
N GLU A 80 -1.37 -10.62 0.75
CA GLU A 80 -2.00 -11.91 0.50
C GLU A 80 -2.40 -12.60 1.82
N PRO A 81 -3.34 -13.56 1.79
CA PRO A 81 -3.83 -14.24 3.00
C PRO A 81 -2.72 -14.84 3.86
N GLY A 82 -1.65 -15.37 3.24
CA GLY A 82 -0.52 -16.00 3.94
C GLY A 82 0.29 -15.06 4.83
N ASN A 83 0.17 -13.73 4.67
CA ASN A 83 0.95 -12.75 5.44
C ASN A 83 0.10 -11.85 6.34
N ILE A 84 -1.23 -12.00 6.34
CA ILE A 84 -2.14 -11.08 7.03
C ILE A 84 -1.89 -11.00 8.54
N ASP A 85 -1.66 -12.14 9.19
CA ASP A 85 -1.44 -12.22 10.63
C ASP A 85 -0.09 -11.60 11.03
N ASN A 86 0.93 -11.76 10.20
CA ASN A 86 2.23 -11.15 10.45
C ASN A 86 2.15 -9.64 10.29
N VAL A 87 1.44 -9.14 9.27
CA VAL A 87 1.20 -7.70 9.08
C VAL A 87 0.42 -7.12 10.27
N ARG A 88 -0.67 -7.78 10.69
CA ARG A 88 -1.50 -7.33 11.82
C ARG A 88 -0.72 -7.18 13.13
N LYS A 89 0.31 -7.99 13.35
CA LYS A 89 1.17 -7.91 14.55
C LYS A 89 2.06 -6.67 14.57
N VAL A 90 2.39 -6.10 13.41
CA VAL A 90 3.41 -5.03 13.30
C VAL A 90 2.84 -3.67 12.90
N ILE A 91 1.63 -3.60 12.33
CA ILE A 91 1.00 -2.31 11.97
C ILE A 91 0.20 -1.72 13.15
N SER A 92 0.20 -0.39 13.25
CA SER A 92 -0.69 0.34 14.16
C SER A 92 -2.12 0.37 13.61
N LYS A 93 -3.12 0.57 14.49
CA LYS A 93 -4.55 0.62 14.13
C LYS A 93 -4.92 1.78 13.19
N GLU A 94 -4.04 2.75 13.00
CA GLU A 94 -4.26 3.90 12.11
C GLU A 94 -3.99 3.55 10.63
N ILE A 95 -3.47 2.36 10.35
CA ILE A 95 -3.10 1.89 9.01
C ILE A 95 -4.17 0.93 8.52
N GLY A 96 -4.69 1.19 7.31
CA GLY A 96 -5.64 0.29 6.68
C GLY A 96 -4.98 -1.00 6.21
N LEU A 97 -5.75 -2.08 6.18
CA LEU A 97 -5.29 -3.39 5.71
C LEU A 97 -6.25 -3.89 4.64
N ILE A 98 -5.71 -4.20 3.45
CA ILE A 98 -6.44 -4.77 2.32
C ILE A 98 -5.87 -6.16 2.08
N MET A 99 -6.75 -7.15 2.01
CA MET A 99 -6.39 -8.49 1.60
C MET A 99 -6.66 -8.66 0.10
N VAL A 100 -5.72 -9.26 -0.62
CA VAL A 100 -5.89 -9.63 -2.03
C VAL A 100 -5.71 -11.13 -2.14
N ASP A 101 -6.73 -11.81 -2.64
CA ASP A 101 -6.76 -13.24 -2.91
C ASP A 101 -6.76 -13.52 -4.43
N ASP A 102 -6.76 -14.81 -4.78
CA ASP A 102 -6.73 -15.30 -6.16
C ASP A 102 -8.07 -15.11 -6.90
#